data_AF-A0A2G2LIG5-F1
#
_entry.id   AF-A0A2G2LIG5-F1
#
_cell.length_a   1.000
_cell.length_b   1.000
_cell.length_c   1.000
_cell.angle_alpha   90.00
_cell.angle_beta   90.00
_cell.angle_gamma   90.00
#
_symmetry.space_group_name_H-M   'P 1'
#
loop_
_entity.id
_entity.type
_entity.pdbx_description
1 polymer ?
#
loop_
_entity_poly.entity_id
_entity_poly.type
_entity_poly.pdbx_seq_one_letter_code
_entity_poly.pdbx_strand_id
1 'polypeptide(L)'
;MTLESIYYIGQTVAVVIIIATLIALLYQSRQANRLARADMTQASWGTILVTQAQMYSTPESADLMQRGLYGAAPLTDAEKLRFSINMSNMLSAVESGDLLWRQGLFDETSHQRILRSMAVYFESPRVRKWWTRARKDRFVHPFSEVIDEIASRAEGKSRPAKAGEPPS
;
A
#
# COMPACT_ATOMS: atom_id res chain seq x y z
N MET A 1 -53.80 36.21 17.10
CA MET A 1 -52.39 36.09 16.69
C MET A 1 -51.99 37.40 16.03
N THR A 2 -50.91 38.04 16.48
CA THR A 2 -50.38 39.26 15.85
C THR A 2 -49.45 38.87 14.69
N LEU A 3 -49.26 39.76 13.71
CA LEU A 3 -48.32 39.57 12.59
C LEU A 3 -46.90 39.19 13.07
N GLU A 4 -46.52 39.71 14.22
CA GLU A 4 -45.26 39.44 14.91
C GLU A 4 -45.13 37.96 15.35
N SER A 5 -46.20 37.34 15.87
CA SER A 5 -46.18 35.92 16.23
C SER A 5 -46.00 35.00 15.03
N ILE A 6 -46.60 35.34 13.88
CA ILE A 6 -46.44 34.58 12.63
C ILE A 6 -45.01 34.67 12.11
N TYR A 7 -44.40 35.86 12.21
CA TYR A 7 -43.01 36.09 11.84
C TYR A 7 -42.04 35.23 12.66
N TYR A 8 -42.20 35.19 13.99
CA TYR A 8 -41.36 34.35 14.86
C TYR A 8 -41.52 32.84 14.59
N ILE A 9 -42.74 32.38 14.28
CA ILE A 9 -42.97 30.99 13.86
C ILE A 9 -42.23 30.70 12.55
N GLY A 10 -42.35 31.59 11.56
CA GLY A 10 -41.66 31.46 10.27
C GLY A 10 -40.13 31.40 10.41
N GLN A 11 -39.54 32.28 11.25
CA GLN A 11 -38.11 32.25 11.54
C GLN A 11 -37.68 30.95 12.24
N THR A 12 -38.46 30.49 13.22
CA THR A 12 -38.16 29.24 13.94
C THR A 12 -38.16 28.04 13.00
N VAL A 13 -39.17 27.95 12.13
CA VAL A 13 -39.26 26.91 11.10
C VAL A 13 -38.08 27.00 10.13
N ALA A 14 -37.70 28.20 9.68
CA ALA A 14 -36.55 28.39 8.81
C ALA A 14 -35.24 27.91 9.45
N VAL A 15 -35.00 28.25 10.72
CA VAL A 15 -33.81 27.79 11.47
C VAL A 15 -33.80 26.27 11.59
N VAL A 16 -34.94 25.64 11.92
CA VAL A 16 -35.05 24.18 12.02
C VAL A 16 -34.75 23.52 10.68
N ILE A 17 -35.27 24.06 9.57
CA ILE A 17 -34.99 23.56 8.22
C ILE A 17 -33.49 23.69 7.91
N ILE A 18 -32.87 24.84 8.18
CA ILE A 18 -31.43 25.05 7.96
C ILE A 18 -30.60 24.02 8.75
N ILE A 19 -30.92 23.81 10.03
CA ILE A 19 -30.23 22.81 10.86
C ILE A 19 -30.40 21.40 10.28
N ALA A 20 -31.62 21.03 9.88
CA ALA A 20 -31.89 19.74 9.27
C ALA A 20 -31.08 19.54 7.97
N THR A 21 -31.01 20.59 7.12
CA THR A 21 -30.19 20.57 5.90
C THR A 21 -28.70 20.42 6.20
N LEU A 22 -28.17 21.14 7.20
CA LEU A 22 -26.77 21.03 7.60
C LEU A 22 -26.43 19.62 8.12
N ILE A 23 -27.32 19.01 8.91
CA ILE A 23 -27.17 17.63 9.37
C ILE A 23 -27.15 16.66 8.18
N ALA A 24 -28.07 16.84 7.23
CA ALA A 24 -28.14 16.02 6.02
C ALA A 24 -26.86 16.17 5.17
N LEU A 25 -26.32 17.38 5.00
CA LEU A 25 -25.07 17.63 4.29
C LEU A 25 -23.87 16.98 4.98
N LEU A 26 -23.79 17.05 6.31
CA LEU A 26 -22.73 16.39 7.07
C LEU A 26 -22.77 14.86 6.85
N TYR A 27 -23.97 14.28 6.86
CA TYR A 27 -24.15 12.86 6.62
C TYR A 27 -23.77 12.46 5.18
N GLN A 28 -24.20 13.25 4.18
CA GLN A 28 -23.83 13.06 2.78
C GLN A 28 -22.31 13.14 2.57
N SER A 29 -21.64 14.13 3.20
CA SER A 29 -20.18 14.27 3.14
C SER A 29 -19.45 13.05 3.70
N ARG A 30 -19.93 12.49 4.83
CA ARG A 30 -19.36 11.26 5.39
C ARG A 30 -19.53 10.06 4.47
N GLN A 31 -20.68 9.92 3.82
CA GLN A 31 -20.94 8.85 2.85
C GLN A 31 -20.05 9.00 1.61
N ALA A 32 -19.96 10.21 1.05
CA ALA A 32 -19.11 10.50 -0.09
C ALA A 32 -17.63 10.20 0.20
N ASN A 33 -17.13 10.59 1.38
CA ASN A 33 -15.76 10.28 1.80
C ASN A 33 -15.52 8.76 1.94
N ARG A 34 -16.52 8.02 2.45
CA ARG A 34 -16.44 6.56 2.55
C ARG A 34 -16.37 5.90 1.18
N LEU A 35 -17.17 6.38 0.22
CA LEU A 35 -17.17 5.87 -1.15
C LEU A 35 -15.85 6.20 -1.86
N ALA A 36 -15.38 7.44 -1.75
CA ALA A 36 -14.10 7.86 -2.32
C ALA A 36 -12.92 7.02 -1.79
N ARG A 37 -12.92 6.69 -0.49
CA ARG A 37 -11.93 5.77 0.09
C ARG A 37 -12.01 4.38 -0.53
N ALA A 38 -13.21 3.82 -0.71
CA ALA A 38 -13.39 2.51 -1.32
C ALA A 38 -12.92 2.49 -2.79
N ASP A 39 -13.25 3.53 -3.56
CA ASP A 39 -12.85 3.66 -4.96
C ASP A 39 -11.32 3.79 -5.10
N MET A 40 -10.68 4.63 -4.27
CA MET A 40 -9.22 4.77 -4.23
C MET A 40 -8.54 3.48 -3.80
N THR A 41 -9.12 2.77 -2.82
CA THR A 41 -8.64 1.43 -2.44
C THR A 41 -8.67 0.48 -3.63
N GLN A 42 -9.81 0.40 -4.32
CA GLN A 42 -9.99 -0.49 -5.45
C GLN A 42 -9.06 -0.14 -6.62
N ALA A 43 -8.90 1.15 -6.93
CA ALA A 43 -8.00 1.61 -7.99
C ALA A 43 -6.54 1.23 -7.71
N SER A 44 -6.06 1.48 -6.48
CA SER A 44 -4.69 1.15 -6.08
C SER A 44 -4.44 -0.36 -6.11
N TRP A 45 -5.42 -1.17 -5.66
CA TRP A 45 -5.38 -2.62 -5.81
C TRP A 45 -5.32 -3.05 -7.28
N GLY A 46 -6.09 -2.41 -8.14
CA GLY A 46 -6.06 -2.65 -9.59
C GLY A 46 -4.66 -2.45 -10.16
N THR A 47 -4.00 -1.33 -9.81
CA THR A 47 -2.62 -1.07 -10.25
C THR A 47 -1.65 -2.15 -9.77
N ILE A 48 -1.71 -2.53 -8.48
CA ILE A 48 -0.84 -3.57 -7.92
C ILE A 48 -1.05 -4.93 -8.61
N LEU A 49 -2.30 -5.31 -8.88
CA LEU A 49 -2.64 -6.56 -9.55
C LEU A 49 -2.17 -6.57 -11.01
N VAL A 50 -2.37 -5.48 -11.75
CA VAL A 50 -1.90 -5.35 -13.14
C VAL A 50 -0.38 -5.42 -13.19
N THR A 51 0.31 -4.70 -12.32
CA THR A 51 1.78 -4.73 -12.24
C THR A 51 2.30 -6.13 -11.91
N GLN A 52 1.69 -6.83 -10.95
CA GLN A 52 2.05 -8.23 -10.67
C GLN A 52 1.75 -9.15 -11.85
N ALA A 53 0.57 -9.07 -12.45
CA ALA A 53 0.19 -9.91 -13.59
C ALA A 53 1.18 -9.76 -14.76
N GLN A 54 1.64 -8.53 -15.03
CA GLN A 54 2.65 -8.28 -16.07
C GLN A 54 4.00 -8.95 -15.80
N MET A 55 4.37 -9.18 -14.55
CA MET A 55 5.62 -9.88 -14.21
C MET A 55 5.56 -11.38 -14.50
N TYR A 56 4.36 -11.96 -14.56
CA TYR A 56 4.13 -13.39 -14.72
C TYR A 56 3.29 -13.74 -15.96
N SER A 57 3.03 -12.77 -16.85
CA SER A 57 2.11 -12.93 -17.98
C SER A 57 2.65 -13.81 -19.11
N THR A 58 3.98 -13.93 -19.21
CA THR A 58 4.65 -14.79 -20.20
C THR A 58 5.56 -15.79 -19.51
N PRO A 59 5.81 -16.98 -20.10
CA PRO A 59 6.73 -17.96 -19.56
C PRO A 59 8.13 -17.38 -19.28
N GLU A 60 8.63 -16.51 -20.16
CA GLU A 60 9.94 -15.88 -20.03
C GLU A 60 9.99 -14.91 -18.84
N SER A 61 8.90 -14.16 -18.61
CA SER A 61 8.81 -13.22 -17.50
C SER A 61 8.67 -13.95 -16.17
N ALA A 62 7.87 -15.02 -16.14
CA ALA A 62 7.73 -15.89 -14.98
C ALA A 62 9.05 -16.59 -14.62
N ASP A 63 9.78 -17.11 -15.62
CA ASP A 63 11.10 -17.71 -15.44
C ASP A 63 12.12 -16.69 -14.92
N LEU A 64 12.14 -15.47 -15.48
CA LEU A 64 12.99 -14.38 -14.98
C LEU A 64 12.71 -14.08 -13.51
N MET A 65 11.44 -13.95 -13.12
CA MET A 65 11.06 -13.68 -11.74
C MET A 65 11.43 -14.84 -10.82
N GLN A 66 11.21 -16.09 -11.25
CA GLN A 66 11.60 -17.28 -10.50
C GLN A 66 13.11 -17.31 -10.24
N ARG A 67 13.94 -17.10 -11.27
CA ARG A 67 15.40 -17.07 -11.13
C ARG A 67 15.88 -15.85 -10.35
N GLY A 68 15.21 -14.71 -10.49
CA GLY A 68 15.51 -13.49 -9.75
C GLY A 68 15.23 -13.62 -8.25
N LEU A 69 14.11 -14.25 -7.89
CA LEU A 69 13.69 -14.43 -6.50
C LEU A 69 14.39 -15.60 -5.82
N TYR A 70 14.41 -16.77 -6.45
CA TYR A 70 14.89 -18.00 -5.80
C TYR A 70 16.33 -18.37 -6.16
N GLY A 71 16.92 -17.68 -7.15
CA GLY A 71 18.33 -17.86 -7.47
C GLY A 71 18.69 -19.18 -8.15
N ALA A 72 17.70 -19.89 -8.74
CA ALA A 72 17.88 -21.16 -9.43
C ALA A 72 18.92 -21.10 -10.57
N ALA A 73 19.13 -19.92 -11.17
CA ALA A 73 20.20 -19.68 -12.12
C ALA A 73 20.76 -18.23 -12.00
N PRO A 74 21.97 -17.97 -12.52
CA PRO A 74 22.46 -16.61 -12.68
C PRO A 74 21.59 -15.85 -13.68
N LEU A 75 21.45 -14.54 -13.46
CA LEU A 75 20.82 -13.63 -14.41
C LEU A 75 21.90 -12.98 -15.27
N THR A 76 21.63 -12.82 -16.57
CA THR A 76 22.42 -11.95 -17.46
C THR A 76 22.29 -10.49 -17.05
N ASP A 77 23.13 -9.60 -17.56
CA ASP A 77 23.06 -8.18 -17.20
C ASP A 77 21.76 -7.50 -17.67
N ALA A 78 21.26 -7.89 -18.85
CA ALA A 78 19.95 -7.45 -19.33
C ALA A 78 18.81 -7.94 -18.43
N GLU A 79 18.89 -9.19 -17.96
CA GLU A 79 17.91 -9.76 -17.02
C GLU A 79 17.96 -9.09 -15.64
N LYS A 80 19.15 -8.78 -15.12
CA LYS A 80 19.30 -8.01 -13.88
C LYS A 80 18.63 -6.64 -13.98
N LEU A 81 18.79 -5.95 -15.12
CA LEU A 81 18.12 -4.67 -15.37
C LEU A 81 16.61 -4.83 -15.40
N ARG A 82 16.09 -5.80 -16.16
CA ARG A 82 14.63 -6.08 -16.23
C ARG A 82 14.06 -6.43 -14.85
N PHE A 83 14.74 -7.29 -14.10
CA PHE A 83 14.36 -7.62 -12.73
C PHE A 83 14.33 -6.39 -11.83
N SER A 84 15.36 -5.53 -11.90
CA SER A 84 15.42 -4.29 -11.12
C SER A 84 14.29 -3.32 -11.45
N ILE A 85 13.91 -3.20 -12.72
CA ILE A 85 12.79 -2.35 -13.17
C ILE A 85 11.47 -2.92 -12.64
N ASN A 86 11.25 -4.23 -12.79
CA ASN A 86 10.05 -4.89 -12.27
C ASN A 86 9.91 -4.67 -10.76
N MET A 87 10.95 -4.98 -9.98
CA MET A 87 10.93 -4.79 -8.53
C MET A 87 10.71 -3.33 -8.14
N SER A 88 11.26 -2.37 -8.90
CA SER A 88 11.01 -0.95 -8.66
C SER A 88 9.55 -0.60 -8.90
N ASN A 89 8.97 -1.02 -10.03
CA ASN A 89 7.58 -0.72 -10.38
C ASN A 89 6.60 -1.30 -9.35
N MET A 90 6.86 -2.52 -8.86
CA MET A 90 6.06 -3.12 -7.80
C MET A 90 6.13 -2.30 -6.52
N LEU A 91 7.33 -1.94 -6.06
CA LEU A 91 7.47 -1.15 -4.84
C LEU A 91 6.92 0.26 -4.98
N SER A 92 7.00 0.89 -6.15
CA SER A 92 6.38 2.20 -6.38
C SER A 92 4.85 2.14 -6.34
N ALA A 93 4.24 1.04 -6.80
CA ALA A 93 2.81 0.81 -6.65
C ALA A 93 2.41 0.65 -5.17
N VAL A 94 3.24 -0.03 -4.38
CA VAL A 94 3.04 -0.17 -2.93
C VAL A 94 3.26 1.16 -2.19
N GLU A 95 4.28 1.93 -2.56
CA GLU A 95 4.56 3.27 -2.03
C GLU A 95 3.38 4.22 -2.27
N SER A 96 2.80 4.18 -3.48
CA SER A 96 1.61 4.97 -3.80
C SER A 96 0.44 4.62 -2.87
N GLY A 97 0.23 3.33 -2.57
CA GLY A 97 -0.76 2.89 -1.59
C GLY A 97 -0.44 3.33 -0.16
N ASP A 98 0.83 3.32 0.25
CA ASP A 98 1.28 3.80 1.56
C ASP A 98 1.00 5.31 1.73
N LEU A 99 1.28 6.10 0.71
CA LEU A 99 1.01 7.53 0.71
C LEU A 99 -0.50 7.83 0.83
N LEU A 100 -1.34 7.11 0.09
CA LEU A 100 -2.80 7.24 0.19
C LEU A 100 -3.33 6.81 1.56
N TRP A 101 -2.74 5.78 2.16
CA TRP A 101 -3.09 5.35 3.52
C TRP A 101 -2.75 6.41 4.56
N ARG A 102 -1.55 7.00 4.50
CA ARG A 102 -1.14 8.10 5.40
C ARG A 102 -2.05 9.33 5.28
N GLN A 103 -2.69 9.53 4.13
CA GLN A 103 -3.67 10.59 3.90
C GLN A 103 -5.10 10.21 4.32
N GLY A 104 -5.33 8.99 4.83
CA GLY A 104 -6.64 8.50 5.21
C GLY A 104 -7.57 8.19 4.02
N LEU A 105 -7.01 8.02 2.81
CA LEU A 105 -7.73 7.72 1.58
C LEU A 105 -7.67 6.24 1.19
N PHE A 106 -6.87 5.46 1.91
CA PHE A 106 -6.74 4.02 1.73
C PHE A 106 -7.01 3.31 3.06
N ASP A 107 -7.67 2.16 3.02
CA ASP A 107 -8.04 1.46 4.24
C ASP A 107 -6.86 0.71 4.88
N GLU A 108 -6.84 0.69 6.23
CA GLU A 108 -5.81 0.05 7.03
C GLU A 108 -5.64 -1.43 6.69
N THR A 109 -6.74 -2.17 6.59
CA THR A 109 -6.71 -3.62 6.39
C THR A 109 -6.05 -3.99 5.07
N SER A 110 -6.38 -3.28 3.99
CA SER A 110 -5.74 -3.42 2.68
C SER A 110 -4.27 -3.05 2.72
N HIS A 111 -3.92 -1.95 3.39
CA HIS A 111 -2.53 -1.50 3.52
C HIS A 111 -1.67 -2.56 4.20
N GLN A 112 -2.10 -3.04 5.35
CA GLN A 112 -1.43 -4.12 6.08
C GLN A 112 -1.33 -5.41 5.27
N ARG A 113 -2.36 -5.73 4.48
CA ARG A 113 -2.33 -6.89 3.59
C ARG A 113 -1.27 -6.74 2.49
N ILE A 114 -1.17 -5.57 1.88
CA ILE A 114 -0.15 -5.29 0.85
C ILE A 114 1.25 -5.41 1.44
N LEU A 115 1.50 -4.79 2.60
CA LEU A 115 2.81 -4.86 3.26
C LEU A 115 3.19 -6.31 3.64
N ARG A 116 2.22 -7.11 4.13
CA ARG A 116 2.46 -8.53 4.39
C ARG A 116 2.81 -9.31 3.13
N SER A 117 2.15 -9.04 2.01
CA SER A 117 2.50 -9.67 0.73
C SER A 117 3.91 -9.31 0.26
N MET A 118 4.39 -8.09 0.57
CA MET A 118 5.76 -7.69 0.25
C MET A 118 6.82 -8.50 1.02
N ALA A 119 6.52 -8.92 2.25
CA ALA A 119 7.44 -9.70 3.07
C ALA A 119 7.96 -10.96 2.35
N VAL A 120 7.12 -11.63 1.56
CA VAL A 120 7.47 -12.83 0.79
C VAL A 120 8.61 -12.57 -0.19
N TYR A 121 8.61 -11.41 -0.87
CA TYR A 121 9.68 -11.06 -1.80
C TYR A 121 11.01 -10.84 -1.07
N PHE A 122 10.95 -10.25 0.13
CA PHE A 122 12.13 -9.97 0.94
C PHE A 122 12.69 -11.19 1.69
N GLU A 123 12.03 -12.35 1.62
CA GLU A 123 12.65 -13.63 2.02
C GLU A 123 13.84 -13.98 1.11
N SER A 124 13.82 -13.51 -0.14
CA SER A 124 14.92 -13.67 -1.09
C SER A 124 16.15 -12.82 -0.70
N PRO A 125 17.34 -13.43 -0.53
CA PRO A 125 18.58 -12.67 -0.34
C PRO A 125 18.91 -11.75 -1.53
N ARG A 126 18.51 -12.13 -2.75
CA ARG A 126 18.74 -11.33 -3.97
C ARG A 126 17.92 -10.04 -3.93
N VAL A 127 16.66 -10.11 -3.50
CA VAL A 127 15.78 -8.94 -3.32
C VAL A 127 16.33 -8.02 -2.24
N ARG A 128 16.75 -8.56 -1.08
CA ARG A 128 17.39 -7.76 -0.02
C ARG A 128 18.62 -7.03 -0.53
N LYS A 129 19.52 -7.73 -1.23
CA LYS A 129 20.71 -7.10 -1.83
C LYS A 129 20.34 -6.02 -2.84
N TRP A 130 19.38 -6.29 -3.72
CA TRP A 130 18.88 -5.30 -4.67
C TRP A 130 18.31 -4.05 -3.96
N TRP A 131 17.50 -4.24 -2.92
CA TRP A 131 16.88 -3.18 -2.15
C TRP A 131 17.88 -2.22 -1.54
N THR A 132 18.97 -2.73 -0.94
CA THR A 132 20.02 -1.86 -0.36
C THR A 132 20.62 -0.86 -1.36
N ARG A 133 20.64 -1.23 -2.65
CA ARG A 133 21.04 -0.34 -3.75
C ARG A 133 19.91 0.57 -4.19
N ALA A 134 18.71 0.04 -4.39
CA ALA A 134 17.59 0.78 -4.97
C ALA A 134 17.00 1.85 -4.04
N ARG A 135 16.98 1.60 -2.72
CA ARG A 135 16.29 2.46 -1.73
C ARG A 135 16.78 3.90 -1.66
N LYS A 136 18.04 4.16 -1.98
CA LYS A 136 18.67 5.48 -1.80
C LYS A 136 18.16 6.54 -2.76
N ASP A 137 17.84 6.14 -3.99
CA ASP A 137 17.61 7.09 -5.09
C ASP A 137 16.16 7.10 -5.60
N ARG A 138 15.32 6.14 -5.18
CA ARG A 138 14.04 5.87 -5.85
C ARG A 138 12.79 5.97 -4.98
N PHE A 139 12.93 5.97 -3.66
CA PHE A 139 11.80 5.87 -2.73
C PHE A 139 11.89 6.94 -1.65
N VAL A 140 10.73 7.39 -1.16
CA VAL A 140 10.67 8.37 -0.07
C VAL A 140 11.12 7.76 1.25
N HIS A 141 11.73 8.57 2.11
CA HIS A 141 12.32 8.08 3.37
C HIS A 141 11.31 7.35 4.27
N PRO A 142 10.08 7.86 4.51
CA PRO A 142 9.11 7.18 5.38
C PRO A 142 8.69 5.80 4.87
N PHE A 143 8.62 5.63 3.54
CA PHE A 143 8.30 4.34 2.93
C PHE A 143 9.49 3.38 3.00
N SER A 144 10.69 3.91 2.75
CA SER A 144 11.93 3.12 2.81
C SER A 144 12.15 2.50 4.19
N GLU A 145 11.82 3.20 5.27
CA GLU A 145 11.88 2.66 6.64
C GLU A 145 10.95 1.46 6.84
N VAL A 146 9.73 1.53 6.32
CA VAL A 146 8.75 0.43 6.39
C VAL A 146 9.29 -0.80 5.66
N ILE A 147 9.87 -0.62 4.47
CA ILE A 147 10.47 -1.72 3.72
C ILE A 147 11.74 -2.25 4.38
N ASP A 148 12.57 -1.39 4.97
CA ASP A 148 13.77 -1.79 5.74
C ASP A 148 13.38 -2.68 6.93
N GLU A 149 12.31 -2.35 7.64
CA GLU A 149 11.77 -3.18 8.72
C GLU A 149 11.30 -4.55 8.21
N ILE A 150 10.56 -4.57 7.10
CA ILE A 150 10.11 -5.82 6.45
C ILE A 150 11.31 -6.68 6.04
N ALA A 151 12.33 -6.07 5.43
CA ALA A 151 13.54 -6.75 5.00
C ALA A 151 14.33 -7.33 6.18
N SER A 152 14.45 -6.58 7.28
CA SER A 152 15.13 -7.03 8.51
C SER A 152 14.41 -8.21 9.17
N ARG A 153 13.07 -8.15 9.27
CA ARG A 153 12.26 -9.24 9.81
C ARG A 153 12.36 -10.51 8.96
N ALA A 154 12.39 -10.36 7.63
CA ALA A 154 12.56 -11.49 6.71
C ALA A 154 13.94 -12.14 6.86
N GLU A 155 15.00 -11.35 7.00
CA GLU A 155 16.35 -11.86 7.25
C GLU A 155 16.45 -12.62 8.59
N GLY A 156 15.83 -12.10 9.65
CA GLY A 156 15.77 -12.76 10.96
C GLY A 156 15.08 -14.12 10.93
N LYS A 157 14.04 -14.28 10.10
CA LYS A 157 13.36 -15.58 9.89
C LYS A 157 14.18 -16.56 9.06
N SER A 158 14.95 -16.07 8.08
CA SER A 158 15.79 -16.92 7.21
C SER A 158 17.06 -17.42 7.91
N ARG A 159 17.49 -16.79 9.02
CA ARG A 159 18.66 -17.24 9.78
C ARG A 159 18.27 -18.42 10.68
N PRO A 160 18.82 -19.63 10.51
CA PRO A 160 18.55 -20.72 11.44
C PRO A 160 18.96 -20.26 12.85
N ALA A 161 18.14 -20.59 13.86
CA ALA A 161 18.51 -20.43 15.25
C ALA A 161 19.89 -21.09 15.42
N LYS A 162 20.88 -20.34 15.92
CA LYS A 162 22.21 -20.90 16.20
C LYS A 162 22.02 -22.17 17.02
N ALA A 163 22.28 -23.32 16.40
CA ALA A 163 22.35 -24.57 17.11
C ALA A 163 23.62 -24.54 17.96
N GLY A 164 23.45 -24.57 19.29
CA GLY A 164 24.46 -25.02 20.23
C GLY A 164 25.10 -23.93 21.09
N GLU A 165 24.80 -23.99 22.39
CA GLU A 165 25.84 -24.00 23.42
C GLU A 165 25.35 -24.93 24.55
N PRO A 166 25.91 -26.14 24.71
CA PRO A 166 25.64 -26.96 25.89
C PRO A 166 26.29 -26.29 27.11
N PRO A 167 25.63 -26.35 28.29
CA PRO A 167 26.19 -25.78 29.51
C PRO A 167 27.50 -26.50 29.86
N SER A 168 28.56 -25.71 30.03
CA SER A 168 29.85 -26.14 30.59
C SER A 168 29.76 -26.27 32.10
#